data_AF-A0A382BCI5-F1
#
_entry.id   AF-A0A382BCI5-F1
#
_cell.length_a   1.000
_cell.length_b   1.000
_cell.length_c   1.000
_cell.angle_alpha   90.00
_cell.angle_beta   90.00
_cell.angle_gamma   90.00
#
_symmetry.space_group_name_H-M   'P 1'
#
loop_
_entity.id
_entity.type
_entity.pdbx_description
1 polymer ?
#
loop_
_entity_poly.entity_id
_entity_poly.type
_entity_poly.pdbx_seq_one_letter_code
_entity_poly.pdbx_strand_id
1 'polypeptide(L)'
;MKITKKVLLSLSLLGTILVFSTSASAACKVHLGDFDWDSANVHTAISQFILEKGFGCKVRVSKGSTTPIMAALFDQQIDIVTEVWRDNLVQLIEDNLAKGNIVELGINTPESGQGFYVDKPTSDKYGLKHVNDMKSAKIAALFSD
;
A
#
# COMPACT_ATOMS: atom_id res chain seq x y z
N MET A 1 -47.34 37.11 3.07
CA MET A 1 -46.12 36.91 2.26
C MET A 1 -44.82 36.67 3.04
N LYS A 2 -44.60 37.25 4.23
CA LYS A 2 -43.34 37.02 4.99
C LYS A 2 -43.28 35.64 5.68
N ILE A 3 -44.42 35.11 6.14
CA ILE A 3 -44.50 33.81 6.82
C ILE A 3 -44.31 32.65 5.84
N THR A 4 -44.91 32.74 4.65
CA THR A 4 -44.77 31.72 3.60
C THR A 4 -43.33 31.60 3.08
N LYS A 5 -42.61 32.72 2.91
CA LYS A 5 -41.18 32.69 2.52
C LYS A 5 -40.27 32.06 3.58
N LYS A 6 -40.56 32.25 4.87
CA LYS A 6 -39.81 31.61 5.97
C LYS A 6 -40.05 30.10 6.02
N VAL A 7 -41.29 29.65 5.80
CA VAL A 7 -41.63 28.22 5.76
C VAL A 7 -40.98 27.53 4.56
N LEU A 8 -40.96 28.18 3.39
CA LEU A 8 -40.27 27.67 2.19
C LEU A 8 -38.74 27.55 2.38
N LEU A 9 -38.11 28.52 3.06
CA LEU A 9 -36.66 28.48 3.36
C LEU A 9 -36.30 27.38 4.37
N SER A 10 -37.16 27.15 5.37
CA SER A 10 -36.98 26.09 6.36
C SER A 10 -37.18 24.69 5.77
N LEU A 11 -38.13 24.52 4.83
CA LEU A 11 -38.32 23.25 4.12
C LEU A 11 -37.14 22.91 3.20
N SER A 12 -36.53 23.92 2.55
CA SER A 12 -35.33 23.72 1.74
C SER A 12 -34.10 23.35 2.57
N LEU A 13 -34.01 23.81 3.81
CA LEU A 13 -32.91 23.48 4.73
C LEU A 13 -33.08 22.10 5.37
N LEU A 14 -34.32 21.65 5.62
CA LEU A 14 -34.60 20.29 6.06
C LEU A 14 -34.36 19.26 4.95
N GLY A 15 -34.68 19.62 3.70
CA GLY A 15 -34.44 18.77 2.53
C GLY A 15 -32.96 18.48 2.28
N THR A 16 -32.06 19.46 2.46
CA THR A 16 -30.61 19.27 2.28
C THR A 16 -29.97 18.40 3.37
N ILE A 17 -30.47 18.43 4.61
CA ILE A 17 -29.95 17.57 5.69
C ILE A 17 -30.32 16.09 5.47
N LEU A 18 -31.49 15.82 4.90
CA LEU A 18 -31.95 14.45 4.61
C LEU A 18 -31.19 13.80 3.44
N VAL A 19 -30.73 14.58 2.46
CA VAL A 19 -29.92 14.05 1.33
C VAL A 19 -28.51 13.64 1.78
N PHE A 20 -27.91 14.35 2.74
CA PHE A 20 -26.62 13.96 3.33
C PHE A 20 -26.70 12.74 4.26
N SER A 21 -27.91 12.35 4.68
CA SER A 21 -28.13 11.22 5.61
C SER A 21 -28.31 9.88 4.90
N THR A 22 -28.24 9.87 3.56
CA THR A 22 -28.32 8.64 2.76
C THR A 22 -27.01 8.40 2.00
N SER A 23 -25.90 8.38 2.73
CA SER A 23 -24.81 7.48 2.35
C SER A 23 -25.36 6.06 2.50
N ALA A 24 -26.07 5.60 1.48
CA ALA A 24 -26.30 4.18 1.25
C ALA A 24 -24.92 3.56 1.01
N SER A 25 -24.19 3.33 2.10
CA SER A 25 -23.00 2.49 2.15
C SER A 25 -23.46 1.08 1.83
N ALA A 26 -23.65 0.78 0.55
CA ALA A 26 -23.44 -0.58 0.09
C ALA A 26 -22.02 -0.92 0.56
N ALA A 27 -21.90 -1.70 1.64
CA ALA A 27 -20.62 -1.93 2.29
C ALA A 27 -19.63 -2.45 1.24
N CYS A 28 -18.72 -1.57 0.82
CA CYS A 28 -17.70 -1.86 -0.19
C CYS A 28 -16.92 -3.07 0.28
N LYS A 29 -16.68 -4.03 -0.62
CA LYS A 29 -15.78 -5.15 -0.33
C LYS A 29 -14.44 -4.80 -0.93
N VAL A 30 -13.39 -4.88 -0.11
CA VAL A 30 -12.02 -4.62 -0.56
C VAL A 30 -11.13 -5.77 -0.09
N HIS A 31 -10.32 -6.30 -0.98
CA HIS A 31 -9.30 -7.29 -0.68
C HIS A 31 -7.92 -6.67 -0.82
N LEU A 32 -7.25 -6.47 0.31
CA LEU A 32 -5.87 -5.96 0.36
C LEU A 32 -4.86 -7.11 0.27
N GLY A 33 -3.76 -6.84 -0.42
CA GLY A 33 -2.55 -7.65 -0.37
C GLY A 33 -1.55 -7.08 0.63
N ASP A 34 -0.94 -7.96 1.41
CA ASP A 34 0.07 -7.67 2.42
C ASP A 34 1.27 -8.60 2.26
N PHE A 35 2.41 -8.24 2.84
CA PHE A 35 3.66 -8.97 2.67
C PHE A 35 4.26 -9.51 3.97
N ASP A 36 5.36 -10.25 3.87
CA ASP A 36 6.04 -10.90 5.00
C ASP A 36 6.98 -10.00 5.80
N TRP A 37 7.07 -8.70 5.47
CA TRP A 37 7.85 -7.72 6.21
C TRP A 37 7.00 -6.67 6.95
N ASP A 38 7.56 -6.11 8.02
CA ASP A 38 6.80 -5.33 9.00
C ASP A 38 6.23 -4.01 8.47
N SER A 39 6.98 -3.26 7.64
CA SER A 39 6.51 -1.96 7.11
C SER A 39 5.27 -2.13 6.23
N ALA A 40 5.23 -3.18 5.38
CA ALA A 40 4.04 -3.48 4.59
C ALA A 40 2.83 -3.78 5.48
N ASN A 41 3.03 -4.50 6.59
CA ASN A 41 1.93 -4.84 7.50
C ASN A 41 1.35 -3.58 8.15
N VAL A 42 2.21 -2.62 8.52
CA VAL A 42 1.77 -1.33 9.05
C VAL A 42 0.95 -0.55 8.02
N HIS A 43 1.45 -0.43 6.78
CA HIS A 43 0.72 0.25 5.71
C HIS A 43 -0.64 -0.40 5.42
N THR A 44 -0.67 -1.74 5.33
CA THR A 44 -1.91 -2.49 5.11
C THR A 44 -2.90 -2.27 6.25
N ALA A 45 -2.45 -2.33 7.51
CA ALA A 45 -3.30 -2.13 8.68
C ALA A 45 -3.90 -0.72 8.74
N ILE A 46 -3.12 0.31 8.38
CA ILE A 46 -3.61 1.69 8.28
C ILE A 46 -4.68 1.79 7.19
N SER A 47 -4.43 1.25 6.00
CA SER A 47 -5.40 1.27 4.91
C SER A 47 -6.67 0.50 5.24
N GLN A 48 -6.56 -0.68 5.86
CA GLN A 48 -7.70 -1.43 6.37
C GLN A 48 -8.52 -0.61 7.36
N PHE A 49 -7.86 0.02 8.35
CA PHE A 49 -8.54 0.85 9.34
C PHE A 49 -9.32 2.00 8.69
N ILE A 50 -8.71 2.70 7.74
CA ILE A 50 -9.36 3.81 7.01
C ILE A 50 -10.57 3.29 6.21
N LEU A 51 -10.41 2.19 5.48
CA LEU A 51 -11.50 1.61 4.68
C LEU A 51 -12.66 1.12 5.54
N GLU A 52 -12.38 0.43 6.65
CA GLU A 52 -13.41 -0.08 7.56
C GLU A 52 -14.08 1.03 8.37
N LYS A 53 -13.31 1.95 8.96
CA LYS A 53 -13.83 2.95 9.90
C LYS A 53 -14.23 4.26 9.23
N GLY A 54 -13.53 4.66 8.19
CA GLY A 54 -13.81 5.88 7.44
C GLY A 54 -14.87 5.69 6.36
N PHE A 55 -14.83 4.56 5.65
CA PHE A 55 -15.71 4.31 4.50
C PHE A 55 -16.78 3.22 4.74
N GLY A 56 -16.69 2.46 5.84
CA GLY A 56 -17.64 1.38 6.13
C GLY A 56 -17.48 0.15 5.24
N CYS A 57 -16.30 -0.05 4.64
CA CYS A 57 -16.01 -1.23 3.83
C CYS A 57 -15.87 -2.50 4.69
N LYS A 58 -16.18 -3.66 4.10
CA LYS A 58 -15.72 -4.97 4.57
C LYS A 58 -14.39 -5.27 3.91
N VAL A 59 -13.33 -5.34 4.71
CA VAL A 59 -11.97 -5.58 4.21
C VAL A 59 -11.54 -7.02 4.51
N ARG A 60 -10.89 -7.65 3.54
CA ARG A 60 -10.13 -8.90 3.71
C ARG A 60 -8.67 -8.60 3.40
N VAL A 61 -7.75 -9.25 4.10
CA VAL A 61 -6.32 -9.18 3.83
C VAL A 61 -5.79 -10.56 3.46
N SER A 62 -4.96 -10.66 2.42
CA SER A 62 -4.12 -11.82 2.13
C SER A 62 -2.67 -11.45 2.31
N LYS A 63 -1.93 -12.22 3.11
CA LYS A 63 -0.50 -12.05 3.37
C LYS A 63 0.31 -13.14 2.70
N GLY A 64 1.44 -12.79 2.08
CA GLY A 64 2.33 -13.75 1.43
C GLY A 64 3.64 -13.13 0.98
N SER A 65 4.46 -13.89 0.26
CA SER A 65 5.67 -13.34 -0.36
C SER A 65 5.33 -12.48 -1.59
N THR A 66 6.31 -11.73 -2.07
CA THR A 66 6.16 -10.76 -3.17
C THR A 66 5.49 -11.36 -4.42
N THR A 67 6.02 -12.47 -4.94
CA THR A 67 5.55 -13.07 -6.20
C THR A 67 4.07 -13.48 -6.17
N PRO A 68 3.56 -14.26 -5.20
CA PRO A 68 2.16 -14.68 -5.19
C PRO A 68 1.19 -13.51 -4.96
N ILE A 69 1.52 -12.54 -4.10
CA ILE A 69 0.65 -11.38 -3.86
C ILE A 69 0.55 -10.51 -5.11
N MET A 70 1.67 -10.23 -5.78
CA MET A 70 1.64 -9.42 -7.00
C MET A 70 0.99 -10.16 -8.17
N ALA A 71 1.16 -11.47 -8.30
CA ALA A 71 0.43 -12.27 -9.28
C ALA A 71 -1.08 -12.19 -9.04
N ALA A 72 -1.53 -12.34 -7.79
CA ALA A 72 -2.94 -12.21 -7.42
C ALA A 72 -3.50 -10.79 -7.67
N LEU A 73 -2.69 -9.74 -7.49
CA LEU A 73 -3.05 -8.37 -7.88
C LEU A 73 -3.26 -8.26 -9.39
N PHE A 74 -2.31 -8.74 -10.20
CA PHE A 74 -2.41 -8.68 -11.66
C PHE A 74 -3.60 -9.49 -12.19
N ASP A 75 -3.90 -10.63 -11.58
CA ASP A 75 -5.05 -11.50 -11.88
C ASP A 75 -6.38 -11.00 -11.29
N GLN A 76 -6.41 -9.77 -10.73
CA GLN A 76 -7.61 -9.12 -10.20
C GLN A 76 -8.25 -9.86 -9.01
N GLN A 77 -7.47 -10.66 -8.27
CA GLN A 77 -7.89 -11.33 -7.03
C GLN A 77 -7.63 -10.46 -5.79
N ILE A 78 -6.72 -9.49 -5.89
CA ILE A 78 -6.42 -8.48 -4.88
C ILE A 78 -6.70 -7.12 -5.51
N ASP A 79 -7.36 -6.23 -4.76
CA ASP A 79 -7.76 -4.91 -5.23
C ASP A 79 -6.65 -3.87 -5.04
N ILE A 80 -5.95 -3.92 -3.90
CA ILE A 80 -4.98 -2.89 -3.50
C ILE A 80 -3.80 -3.54 -2.79
N VAL A 81 -2.60 -3.07 -3.12
CA VAL A 81 -1.37 -3.31 -2.39
C VAL A 81 -0.78 -1.95 -1.98
N THR A 82 -0.37 -1.82 -0.72
CA THR A 82 -0.02 -0.51 -0.13
C THR A 82 1.48 -0.23 -0.06
N GLU A 83 2.34 -1.21 -0.32
CA GLU A 83 3.79 -1.02 -0.36
C GLU A 83 4.40 -1.94 -1.43
N VAL A 84 4.99 -1.37 -2.47
CA VAL A 84 5.62 -2.15 -3.56
C VAL A 84 7.04 -1.68 -3.77
N TRP A 85 8.00 -2.57 -3.57
CA TRP A 85 9.40 -2.36 -3.94
C TRP A 85 9.59 -2.59 -5.44
N ARG A 86 9.25 -1.57 -6.24
CA ARG A 86 9.13 -1.64 -7.71
C ARG A 86 10.37 -2.17 -8.42
N ASP A 87 11.58 -1.86 -7.94
CA ASP A 87 12.82 -2.28 -8.62
C ASP A 87 12.96 -3.80 -8.72
N ASN A 88 12.26 -4.55 -7.86
CA ASN A 88 12.28 -6.02 -7.87
C ASN A 88 11.39 -6.63 -8.96
N LEU A 89 10.48 -5.84 -9.57
CA LEU A 89 9.42 -6.33 -10.47
C LEU A 89 9.17 -5.41 -11.68
N VAL A 90 10.14 -4.59 -12.07
CA VAL A 90 9.96 -3.50 -13.05
C VAL A 90 9.18 -3.95 -14.29
N GLN A 91 9.65 -4.99 -14.99
CA GLN A 91 8.99 -5.44 -16.23
C GLN A 91 7.54 -5.88 -16.01
N LEU A 92 7.25 -6.61 -14.93
CA LEU A 92 5.92 -7.12 -14.63
C LEU A 92 4.94 -5.98 -14.32
N ILE A 93 5.39 -4.98 -13.58
CA ILE A 93 4.57 -3.80 -13.25
C ILE A 93 4.28 -2.99 -14.52
N GLU A 94 5.32 -2.70 -15.32
CA GLU A 94 5.16 -1.93 -16.56
C GLU A 94 4.22 -2.60 -17.56
N ASP A 95 4.34 -3.92 -17.74
CA ASP A 95 3.46 -4.67 -18.64
C ASP A 95 2.00 -4.61 -18.20
N ASN A 96 1.74 -4.67 -16.89
CA ASN A 96 0.37 -4.64 -16.36
C ASN A 96 -0.21 -3.22 -16.32
N LEU A 97 0.62 -2.19 -16.14
CA LEU A 97 0.21 -0.79 -16.32
C LEU A 97 -0.17 -0.52 -17.79
N ALA A 98 0.65 -0.97 -18.74
CA ALA A 98 0.38 -0.79 -20.17
C ALA A 98 -0.91 -1.50 -20.62
N LYS A 99 -1.24 -2.64 -20.00
CA LYS A 99 -2.50 -3.37 -20.23
C LYS A 99 -3.71 -2.74 -19.52
N GLY A 100 -3.49 -1.82 -18.58
CA GLY A 100 -4.54 -1.25 -17.74
C GLY A 100 -5.07 -2.22 -16.67
N ASN A 101 -4.33 -3.29 -16.36
CA ASN A 101 -4.70 -4.24 -15.30
C ASN A 101 -4.51 -3.64 -13.91
N ILE A 102 -3.58 -2.71 -13.76
CA ILE A 102 -3.33 -1.99 -12.52
C ILE A 102 -3.21 -0.49 -12.80
N VAL A 103 -3.36 0.29 -11.74
CA VAL A 103 -3.08 1.74 -11.72
C VAL A 103 -2.23 2.08 -10.51
N GLU A 104 -1.35 3.07 -10.64
CA GLU A 104 -0.59 3.59 -9.51
C GLU A 104 -1.37 4.73 -8.83
N LEU A 105 -1.58 4.59 -7.52
CA LEU A 105 -2.36 5.56 -6.73
C LEU A 105 -1.48 6.67 -6.11
N GLY A 106 -0.16 6.52 -6.20
CA GLY A 106 0.82 7.48 -5.69
C GLY A 106 1.89 6.84 -4.81
N ILE A 107 2.80 7.68 -4.32
CA ILE A 107 3.91 7.30 -3.45
C ILE A 107 3.53 7.67 -2.01
N ASN A 108 3.53 6.69 -1.10
CA ASN A 108 3.30 6.91 0.32
C ASN A 108 4.60 7.10 1.13
N THR A 109 5.72 6.49 0.71
CA THR A 109 7.03 6.62 1.37
C THR A 109 8.13 6.96 0.36
N PRO A 110 8.37 8.26 0.09
CA PRO A 110 9.33 8.68 -0.93
C PRO A 110 10.80 8.45 -0.55
N GLU A 111 11.12 8.36 0.74
CA GLU A 111 12.49 8.19 1.25
C GLU A 111 12.74 6.77 1.75
N SER A 112 12.56 5.77 0.87
CA SER A 112 12.82 4.35 1.17
C SER A 112 13.96 3.82 0.31
N GLY A 113 14.77 2.92 0.88
CA GLY A 113 15.93 2.34 0.22
C GLY A 113 16.05 0.85 0.50
N GLN A 114 16.53 0.11 -0.50
CA GLN A 114 16.85 -1.31 -0.42
C GLN A 114 18.29 -1.52 -0.90
N GLY A 115 18.97 -2.50 -0.31
CA GLY A 115 20.36 -2.76 -0.66
C GLY A 115 21.01 -3.85 0.19
N PHE A 116 22.29 -4.07 -0.05
CA PHE A 116 23.11 -4.92 0.79
C PHE A 116 23.64 -4.11 1.98
N TYR A 117 23.46 -4.65 3.18
CA TYR A 117 23.88 -4.02 4.42
C TYR A 117 24.85 -4.95 5.17
N VAL A 118 25.83 -4.34 5.83
CA VAL A 118 26.74 -4.99 6.78
C VAL A 118 26.73 -4.16 8.04
N ASP A 119 26.92 -4.79 9.20
CA ASP A 119 27.02 -4.06 10.46
C ASP A 119 28.24 -3.11 10.45
N LYS A 120 28.07 -1.96 11.10
CA LYS A 120 29.10 -0.93 11.14
C LYS A 120 30.46 -1.45 11.70
N PRO A 121 30.51 -2.21 12.81
CA PRO A 121 31.77 -2.77 13.31
C PRO A 121 32.54 -3.61 12.27
N THR A 122 31.86 -4.52 11.55
CA THR A 122 32.47 -5.34 10.49
C THR A 122 32.91 -4.47 9.32
N SER A 123 32.07 -3.52 8.90
CA SER A 123 32.39 -2.56 7.84
C SER A 123 33.66 -1.77 8.16
N ASP A 124 33.76 -1.21 9.37
CA ASP A 124 34.89 -0.38 9.80
C ASP A 124 36.18 -1.23 9.94
N LYS A 125 36.07 -2.44 10.51
CA LYS A 125 37.21 -3.33 10.75
C LYS A 125 37.86 -3.85 9.47
N TYR A 126 37.05 -4.15 8.46
CA TYR A 126 37.52 -4.73 7.21
C TYR A 126 37.52 -3.76 6.03
N GLY A 127 37.14 -2.50 6.26
CA GLY A 127 37.14 -1.44 5.25
C GLY A 127 36.12 -1.66 4.14
N LEU A 128 34.97 -2.27 4.44
CA LEU A 128 33.92 -2.58 3.47
C LEU A 128 33.19 -1.30 3.09
N LYS A 129 33.16 -0.97 1.79
CA LYS A 129 32.55 0.24 1.24
C LYS A 129 31.71 -0.01 -0.01
N HIS A 130 31.89 -1.16 -0.65
CA HIS A 130 31.17 -1.51 -1.87
C HIS A 130 30.82 -3.00 -1.86
N VAL A 131 29.71 -3.37 -2.51
CA VAL A 131 29.32 -4.78 -2.68
C VAL A 131 30.39 -5.63 -3.37
N ASN A 132 31.34 -5.00 -4.08
CA ASN A 132 32.43 -5.69 -4.76
C ASN A 132 33.50 -6.20 -3.79
N ASP A 133 33.56 -5.69 -2.56
CA ASP A 133 34.50 -6.16 -1.53
C ASP A 133 34.24 -7.63 -1.17
N MET A 134 32.99 -8.10 -1.37
CA MET A 134 32.58 -9.49 -1.19
C MET A 134 33.17 -10.45 -2.23
N LYS A 135 33.77 -9.97 -3.32
CA LYS A 135 34.49 -10.83 -4.28
C LYS A 135 35.76 -11.42 -3.69
N SER A 136 36.29 -10.84 -2.62
CA SER A 136 37.41 -11.42 -1.88
C SER A 136 36.94 -12.63 -1.09
N ALA A 137 37.51 -13.81 -1.37
CA ALA A 137 37.18 -15.03 -0.63
C ALA A 137 37.39 -14.87 0.89
N LYS A 138 38.39 -14.09 1.31
CA LYS A 138 38.65 -13.79 2.73
C LYS A 138 37.52 -12.98 3.37
N ILE A 139 36.94 -12.02 2.62
CA ILE A 139 35.83 -11.21 3.10
C ILE A 139 34.53 -12.02 3.09
N ALA A 140 34.27 -12.77 2.01
CA ALA A 140 33.11 -13.64 1.92
C ALA A 140 33.05 -14.67 3.06
N ALA A 141 34.20 -15.22 3.46
CA ALA A 141 34.31 -16.17 4.57
C ALA A 141 33.97 -15.57 5.95
N LEU A 142 33.81 -14.25 6.09
CA LEU A 142 33.32 -13.64 7.33
C LEU A 142 31.81 -13.85 7.52
N PHE A 143 31.09 -14.16 6.44
CA PHE A 143 29.63 -14.28 6.40
C PHE A 143 29.16 -15.69 6.02
N SER A 144 30.07 -16.68 6.02
CA SER A 144 29.68 -18.08 5.88
C SER A 144 29.13 -18.58 7.21
N ASP A 145 27.90 -19.11 7.17
CA ASP A 145 27.25 -19.80 8.29
C ASP A 145 28.05 -21.02 8.80
#